data_AF-A0A5N5PF05-F1
#
_entry.id   AF-A0A5N5PF05-F1
#
_cell.length_a   1.000
_cell.length_b   1.000
_cell.length_c   1.000
_cell.angle_alpha   90.00
_cell.angle_beta   90.00
_cell.angle_gamma   90.00
#
_symmetry.space_group_name_H-M   'P 1'
#
loop_
_entity.id
_entity.type
_entity.pdbx_description
1 polymer ?
#
loop_
_entity_poly.entity_id
_entity_poly.type
_entity_poly.pdbx_seq_one_letter_code
_entity_poly.pdbx_strand_id
1 'polypeptide(L)'
;MAPNTDIATRAFVVALKSPASGLSSAEVSEKTGLSISTINRIYGRAIERGFDPNLRPLVIRDEWLKDSPRSGRPSKLTLETKEKVVARVRKDRYGREKSCADLAGELSQDGIDISAVTI
;
A
#
# COMPACT_ATOMS: atom_id res chain seq x y z
N MET A 1 15.74 7.85 0.08
CA MET A 1 14.35 7.84 0.59
C MET A 1 13.74 9.19 0.27
N ALA A 2 12.68 9.27 -0.54
CA ALA A 2 11.95 10.53 -0.65
C ALA A 2 11.40 10.87 0.75
N PRO A 3 11.49 12.13 1.20
CA PRO A 3 10.88 12.51 2.47
C PRO A 3 9.41 12.11 2.41
N ASN A 4 8.96 11.37 3.43
CA ASN A 4 7.54 11.10 3.61
C ASN A 4 6.89 12.45 3.88
N THR A 5 6.45 13.13 2.82
CA THR A 5 5.70 14.37 2.91
C THR A 5 4.46 14.07 3.74
N ASP A 6 4.28 14.81 4.83
CA ASP A 6 3.13 14.68 5.71
C ASP A 6 1.83 14.99 4.95
N ILE A 7 0.72 14.49 5.48
CA ILE A 7 -0.58 14.61 4.81
C ILE A 7 -1.02 16.08 4.68
N ALA A 8 -0.65 16.93 5.64
CA ALA A 8 -0.98 18.35 5.62
C ALA A 8 -0.24 19.08 4.50
N THR A 9 1.07 18.82 4.33
CA THR A 9 1.83 19.37 3.19
C THR A 9 1.28 18.91 1.86
N ARG A 10 0.83 17.65 1.72
CA ARG A 10 0.17 17.18 0.49
C ARG A 10 -1.15 17.90 0.23
N ALA A 11 -1.96 18.10 1.28
CA ALA A 11 -3.21 18.83 1.18
C ALA A 11 -2.97 20.28 0.76
N PHE A 12 -1.94 20.91 1.33
CA PHE A 12 -1.53 22.27 0.97
C PHE A 12 -1.10 22.36 -0.50
N VAL A 13 -0.30 21.42 -0.99
CA VAL A 13 0.08 21.35 -2.42
C VAL A 13 -1.14 21.22 -3.33
N VAL A 14 -2.11 20.35 -2.99
CA VAL A 14 -3.33 20.18 -3.78
C VAL A 14 -4.19 21.44 -3.76
N ALA A 15 -4.32 22.10 -2.62
CA ALA A 15 -5.06 23.35 -2.50
C ALA A 15 -4.44 24.49 -3.32
N LEU A 16 -3.10 24.64 -3.29
CA LEU A 16 -2.39 25.67 -4.04
C LEU A 16 -2.44 25.42 -5.56
N LYS A 17 -2.39 24.16 -5.97
CA LYS A 17 -2.42 23.77 -7.38
C LYS A 17 -3.83 23.66 -7.96
N SER A 18 -4.85 23.55 -7.11
CA SER A 18 -6.25 23.54 -7.53
C SER A 18 -6.56 24.83 -8.31
N PRO A 19 -7.43 24.78 -9.33
CA PRO A 19 -7.91 25.96 -10.06
C PRO A 19 -8.52 27.04 -9.16
N ALA A 20 -8.90 26.72 -7.92
CA ALA A 20 -9.33 27.72 -6.94
C ALA A 20 -8.20 28.71 -6.56
N SER A 21 -6.96 28.25 -6.50
CA SER A 21 -5.77 29.06 -6.20
C SER A 21 -4.96 29.41 -7.46
N GLY A 22 -4.96 28.52 -8.46
CA GLY A 22 -4.39 28.77 -9.79
C GLY A 22 -2.86 28.85 -9.87
N LEU A 23 -2.13 28.44 -8.82
CA LEU A 23 -0.67 28.58 -8.80
C LEU A 23 0.03 27.53 -9.69
N SER A 24 1.10 27.97 -10.34
CA SER A 24 1.97 27.11 -11.12
C SER A 24 2.80 26.19 -10.23
N SER A 25 3.27 25.06 -10.78
CA SER A 25 4.12 24.14 -10.02
C SER A 25 5.44 24.77 -9.57
N ALA A 26 5.93 25.79 -10.27
CA ALA A 26 7.14 26.52 -9.92
C ALA A 26 6.93 27.39 -8.67
N GLU A 27 5.83 28.15 -8.64
CA GLU A 27 5.46 28.96 -7.46
C GLU A 27 5.15 28.07 -6.24
N VAL A 28 4.50 26.92 -6.45
CA VAL A 28 4.27 25.94 -5.38
C VAL A 28 5.60 25.36 -4.89
N SER A 29 6.56 25.13 -5.77
CA SER A 29 7.91 24.65 -5.42
C SER A 29 8.65 25.68 -4.56
N GLU A 30 8.62 26.95 -4.94
CA GLU A 30 9.19 28.05 -4.17
C GLU A 30 8.56 28.17 -2.78
N LYS A 31 7.22 28.05 -2.67
CA LYS A 31 6.50 28.15 -1.39
C LYS A 31 6.69 26.95 -0.47
N THR A 32 6.81 25.75 -1.02
CA THR A 32 6.84 24.50 -0.24
C THR A 32 8.23 23.90 -0.07
N GLY A 33 9.22 24.35 -0.86
CA GLY A 33 10.55 23.74 -0.94
C GLY A 33 10.56 22.35 -1.59
N LEU A 34 9.42 21.85 -2.10
CA LEU A 34 9.33 20.55 -2.75
C LEU A 34 9.75 20.64 -4.21
N SER A 35 10.33 19.57 -4.75
CA SER A 35 10.60 19.49 -6.18
C SER A 35 9.31 19.52 -7.00
N ILE A 36 9.37 20.14 -8.18
CA ILE A 36 8.25 20.17 -9.14
C ILE A 36 7.73 18.76 -9.45
N SER A 37 8.62 17.77 -9.55
CA SER A 37 8.27 16.36 -9.76
C SER A 37 7.44 15.78 -8.60
N THR A 38 7.77 16.14 -7.36
CA THR A 38 7.04 15.71 -6.17
C THR A 38 5.66 16.33 -6.13
N ILE A 39 5.57 17.63 -6.44
CA ILE A 39 4.29 18.37 -6.52
C ILE A 39 3.37 17.74 -7.56
N ASN A 40 3.87 17.50 -8.78
CA ASN A 40 3.10 16.88 -9.85
C ASN A 40 2.64 15.47 -9.48
N ARG A 41 3.50 14.69 -8.81
CA ARG A 41 3.13 13.34 -8.34
C ARG A 41 2.05 13.36 -7.27
N ILE A 42 2.10 14.30 -6.32
CA ILE A 42 1.07 14.46 -5.29
C ILE A 42 -0.26 14.81 -5.95
N TYR A 43 -0.26 15.81 -6.84
CA TYR A 43 -1.47 16.27 -7.52
C TYR A 43 -2.08 15.20 -8.43
N GLY A 44 -1.26 14.50 -9.22
CA GLY A 44 -1.70 13.40 -10.08
C GLY A 44 -2.35 12.27 -9.28
N ARG A 45 -1.71 11.84 -8.18
CA ARG A 45 -2.28 10.80 -7.29
C ARG A 45 -3.61 11.22 -6.65
N ALA A 46 -3.76 12.49 -6.29
CA ALA A 46 -5.03 12.97 -5.77
C ALA A 46 -6.13 12.82 -6.82
N ILE A 47 -5.87 13.20 -8.07
CA ILE A 47 -6.81 13.05 -9.20
C ILE A 47 -7.14 11.57 -9.45
N GLU A 48 -6.13 10.70 -9.51
CA GLU A 48 -6.30 9.25 -9.70
C GLU A 48 -7.21 8.62 -8.64
N ARG A 49 -7.24 9.19 -7.43
CA ARG A 49 -8.05 8.72 -6.29
C ARG A 49 -9.39 9.41 -6.16
N GLY A 50 -9.76 10.29 -7.10
CA GLY A 50 -11.08 10.91 -7.18
C GLY A 50 -11.17 12.36 -6.72
N PHE A 51 -10.04 13.06 -6.54
CA PHE A 51 -10.06 14.52 -6.38
C PHE A 51 -10.50 15.19 -7.69
N ASP A 52 -11.61 15.93 -7.64
CA ASP A 52 -12.08 16.76 -8.75
C ASP A 52 -11.68 18.23 -8.55
N PRO A 53 -10.76 18.78 -9.36
CA PRO A 53 -10.30 20.17 -9.24
C PRO A 53 -11.33 21.22 -9.64
N ASN A 54 -12.34 20.84 -10.43
CA ASN A 54 -13.36 21.75 -10.96
C ASN A 54 -14.59 21.83 -10.06
N LEU A 55 -14.74 20.88 -9.13
CA LEU A 55 -15.85 20.88 -8.19
C LEU A 55 -15.79 22.10 -7.27
N ARG A 56 -16.95 22.71 -7.05
CA ARG A 56 -17.16 23.82 -6.12
C ARG A 56 -18.29 23.42 -5.16
N PRO A 57 -18.10 23.53 -3.83
CA PRO A 57 -16.90 24.00 -3.11
C PRO A 57 -15.70 23.04 -3.26
N LEU A 58 -14.48 23.55 -3.10
CA LEU A 58 -13.28 22.71 -3.14
C LEU A 58 -13.31 21.73 -1.96
N VAL A 59 -13.36 20.44 -2.26
CA VAL A 59 -13.29 19.37 -1.26
C VAL A 59 -11.89 18.78 -1.34
N ILE A 60 -11.27 18.53 -0.18
CA ILE A 60 -10.02 17.78 -0.05
C ILE A 60 -10.25 16.74 1.05
N ARG A 61 -9.95 15.47 0.75
CA ARG A 61 -10.08 14.35 1.69
C ARG A 61 -8.75 13.65 1.90
N ASP A 62 -8.53 13.20 3.12
CA ASP A 62 -7.33 12.43 3.48
C ASP A 62 -7.15 11.16 2.64
N GLU A 63 -8.26 10.52 2.26
CA GLU A 63 -8.27 9.28 1.45
C GLU A 63 -7.51 9.44 0.12
N TRP A 64 -7.56 10.63 -0.48
CA TRP A 64 -6.86 10.92 -1.73
C TRP A 64 -5.35 11.13 -1.53
N LEU A 65 -4.94 11.49 -0.31
CA LEU A 65 -3.58 11.94 -0.01
C LEU A 65 -2.74 10.90 0.77
N LYS A 66 -3.40 10.01 1.53
CA LYS A 66 -2.76 8.94 2.32
C LYS A 66 -1.95 8.01 1.44
N ASP A 67 -0.77 7.58 1.88
CA ASP A 67 -0.03 6.57 1.12
C ASP A 67 -0.80 5.26 1.08
N SER A 68 -0.79 4.61 -0.10
CA SER A 68 -1.32 3.25 -0.20
C SER A 68 -0.48 2.34 0.69
N PRO A 69 -1.08 1.29 1.29
CA PRO A 69 -0.31 0.25 1.95
C PRO A 69 0.80 -0.22 1.01
N ARG A 70 2.03 -0.35 1.53
CA ARG A 70 3.13 -0.86 0.73
C ARG A 70 2.74 -2.27 0.29
N SER A 71 2.69 -2.49 -1.02
CA SER A 71 2.63 -3.85 -1.55
C SER A 71 3.94 -4.52 -1.13
N GLY A 72 3.87 -5.31 -0.06
CA GLY A 72 4.98 -6.14 0.34
C GLY A 72 5.35 -7.12 -0.78
N ARG A 73 6.39 -7.92 -0.54
CA ARG A 73 6.69 -9.03 -1.45
C ARG A 73 5.45 -9.93 -1.55
N PRO A 74 4.98 -10.29 -2.76
CA PRO A 74 3.87 -11.24 -2.91
C PRO A 74 4.17 -12.51 -2.12
N SER A 75 3.31 -12.87 -1.16
CA SER A 75 3.49 -14.08 -0.37
C SER A 75 2.94 -15.29 -1.13
N LYS A 76 3.72 -16.38 -1.19
CA LYS A 76 3.23 -17.68 -1.68
C LYS A 76 2.16 -18.29 -0.78
N LEU A 77 2.07 -17.80 0.47
CA LEU A 77 1.06 -18.19 1.44
C LEU A 77 -0.20 -17.35 1.27
N THR A 78 -1.26 -17.95 0.72
CA THR A 78 -2.62 -17.41 0.80
C THR A 78 -3.21 -17.66 2.19
N LEU A 79 -4.31 -16.96 2.52
CA LEU A 79 -5.03 -17.16 3.78
C LEU A 79 -5.48 -18.62 3.94
N GLU A 80 -6.03 -19.20 2.89
CA GLU A 80 -6.47 -20.60 2.85
C GLU A 80 -5.33 -21.57 3.16
N THR A 81 -4.14 -21.33 2.60
CA THR A 81 -3.00 -22.21 2.85
C THR A 81 -2.50 -22.10 4.29
N LYS A 82 -2.54 -20.90 4.89
CA LYS A 82 -2.20 -20.73 6.31
C LYS A 82 -3.16 -21.51 7.21
N GLU A 83 -4.45 -21.46 6.91
CA GLU A 83 -5.46 -22.21 7.67
C GLU A 83 -5.25 -23.72 7.53
N LYS A 84 -4.94 -24.22 6.33
CA LYS A 84 -4.61 -25.64 6.11
C LYS A 84 -3.37 -26.09 6.89
N VAL A 85 -2.31 -25.28 6.91
CA VAL A 85 -1.11 -25.55 7.73
C VAL A 85 -1.49 -25.63 9.21
N VAL A 86 -2.22 -24.64 9.72
CA VAL A 86 -2.63 -24.60 11.13
C VAL A 86 -3.52 -25.80 11.50
N ALA A 87 -4.46 -26.18 10.63
CA ALA A 87 -5.33 -27.33 10.85
C ALA A 87 -4.54 -28.65 10.92
N ARG A 88 -3.54 -28.83 10.06
CA ARG A 88 -2.70 -30.03 10.04
C ARG A 88 -1.79 -30.13 11.26
N VAL A 89 -1.19 -29.00 11.68
CA VAL A 89 -0.42 -28.94 12.92
C VAL A 89 -1.31 -29.23 14.13
N ARG A 90 -2.52 -28.68 14.19
CA ARG A 90 -3.45 -28.90 15.31
C ARG A 90 -4.07 -30.30 15.38
N LYS A 91 -4.03 -31.06 14.28
CA LYS A 91 -4.51 -32.45 14.24
C LYS A 91 -3.58 -33.38 15.04
N ASP A 92 -2.31 -33.01 15.18
CA ASP A 92 -1.33 -33.77 15.95
C ASP A 92 -1.52 -33.51 17.44
N ARG A 93 -1.37 -34.56 18.26
CA ARG A 93 -1.74 -34.56 19.70
C ARG A 93 -1.07 -33.45 20.51
N TYR A 94 0.12 -33.01 20.08
CA TYR A 94 0.91 -31.94 20.69
C TYR A 94 1.36 -30.84 19.71
N GLY A 95 0.93 -30.88 18.44
CA GLY A 95 1.30 -29.88 17.42
C GLY A 95 2.79 -29.75 17.10
N ARG A 96 3.60 -30.77 17.41
CA ARG A 96 5.06 -30.79 17.17
C ARG A 96 5.55 -32.10 16.54
N GLU A 97 4.65 -32.94 16.05
CA GLU A 97 4.98 -34.26 15.55
C GLU A 97 5.46 -34.22 14.09
N LYS A 98 4.98 -33.25 13.31
CA LYS A 98 5.38 -33.05 11.90
C LYS A 98 6.45 -31.98 11.75
N SER A 99 7.46 -32.27 10.93
CA SER A 99 8.43 -31.27 10.52
C SER A 99 7.86 -30.35 9.44
N CYS A 100 8.47 -29.17 9.23
CA CYS A 100 8.11 -28.30 8.11
C CYS A 100 8.28 -28.99 6.75
N ALA A 101 9.19 -29.97 6.64
CA ALA A 101 9.37 -30.76 5.41
C ALA A 101 8.19 -31.71 5.18
N ASP A 102 7.69 -32.34 6.24
CA ASP A 102 6.52 -33.24 6.16
C ASP A 102 5.26 -32.44 5.79
N LEU A 103 5.06 -31.29 6.43
CA LEU A 103 3.94 -30.38 6.12
C LEU A 103 4.00 -29.88 4.67
N ALA A 104 5.20 -29.56 4.16
CA ALA A 104 5.39 -29.17 2.77
C ALA A 104 5.06 -30.33 1.81
N GLY A 105 5.52 -31.54 2.12
CA GLY A 105 5.22 -32.74 1.33
C GLY A 105 3.72 -33.03 1.27
N GLU A 106 3.04 -32.99 2.41
CA GLU A 106 1.59 -33.17 2.47
C GLU A 106 0.83 -32.07 1.71
N LEU A 107 1.33 -30.83 1.70
CA LEU A 107 0.68 -29.73 0.96
C LEU A 107 0.89 -29.87 -0.55
N SER A 108 2.06 -30.35 -0.97
CA SER A 108 2.34 -30.64 -2.38
C SER A 108 1.45 -31.76 -2.92
N GLN A 109 1.12 -32.77 -2.10
CA GLN A 109 0.11 -33.79 -2.47
C GLN A 109 -1.29 -33.21 -2.71
N ASP A 110 -1.64 -32.12 -2.01
CA ASP A 110 -2.88 -31.37 -2.23
C ASP A 110 -2.77 -30.36 -3.41
N GLY A 111 -1.66 -30.38 -4.16
CA GLY A 111 -1.38 -29.47 -5.28
C GLY A 111 -0.88 -28.09 -4.86
N ILE A 112 -0.44 -27.92 -3.61
CA ILE A 112 0.04 -26.65 -3.05
C ILE A 112 1.56 -26.71 -2.86
N ASP A 113 2.31 -26.19 -3.84
CA ASP A 113 3.78 -26.22 -3.81
C ASP A 113 4.37 -25.09 -2.96
N ILE A 114 4.68 -25.40 -1.70
CA ILE A 114 5.30 -24.49 -0.74
C ILE A 114 6.56 -25.14 -0.18
N SER A 115 7.65 -24.37 -0.11
CA SER A 115 8.90 -24.87 0.47
C SER A 115 8.81 -24.94 1.99
N ALA A 116 9.53 -25.89 2.60
CA ALA A 116 9.63 -26.02 4.06
C ALA A 116 10.12 -24.72 4.75
N VAL A 117 10.91 -23.90 4.07
CA VAL A 117 11.38 -22.58 4.57
C VAL A 117 10.25 -21.54 4.64
N THR A 118 9.20 -21.74 3.85
CA THR A 118 8.04 -20.85 3.80
C THR A 118 6.97 -21.23 4.84
N ILE A 119 6.99 -22.46 5.37
CA ILE A 119 6.06 -22.98 6.39
C ILE A 119 6.54 -22.61 7.78
#